data_AF-A0A2M8Q787-F1
#
_entry.id   AF-A0A2M8Q787-F1
#
_cell.length_a   1.000
_cell.length_b   1.000
_cell.length_c   1.000
_cell.angle_alpha   90.00
_cell.angle_beta   90.00
_cell.angle_gamma   90.00
#
_symmetry.space_group_name_H-M   'P 1'
#
loop_
_entity.id
_entity.type
_entity.pdbx_description
1 polymer ?
#
loop_
_entity_poly.entity_id
_entity_poly.type
_entity_poly.pdbx_seq_one_letter_code
_entity_poly.pdbx_strand_id
1 'polypeptide(L)'
;MTQTLRRAQEPMWLVGYFGAFDAVCHVHGPRRLQSRADLEATLDVIERWLQRDILGRFKDALLMIIADHGQVETDPRTTLYLDQTPGFEKVRPLLRTNRRGEILAPAGSCRDFFIHAYEEHLDEAQELLSRIVGERGEV
;
A
#
# COMPACT_ATOMS: atom_id res chain seq x y z
N MET A 1 -10.91 -20.39 -8.75
CA MET A 1 -10.57 -20.16 -10.18
C MET A 1 -10.45 -21.44 -10.99
N THR A 2 -9.61 -22.43 -10.62
CA THR A 2 -9.44 -23.70 -11.38
C THR A 2 -10.75 -24.44 -11.70
N GLN A 3 -11.64 -24.63 -10.73
CA GLN A 3 -12.91 -25.33 -10.98
C GLN A 3 -13.79 -24.59 -12.00
N THR A 4 -13.80 -23.26 -11.96
CA THR A 4 -14.53 -22.40 -12.90
C THR A 4 -13.99 -22.56 -14.32
N LEU A 5 -12.67 -22.48 -14.50
CA LEU A 5 -11.99 -22.69 -15.79
C LEU A 5 -12.26 -24.08 -16.37
N ARG A 6 -12.41 -25.11 -15.53
CA ARG A 6 -12.69 -26.46 -16.00
C ARG A 6 -14.08 -26.63 -16.59
N ARG A 7 -15.03 -25.80 -16.17
CA ARG A 7 -16.43 -25.84 -16.60
C ARG A 7 -16.77 -24.75 -17.62
N ALA A 8 -15.79 -23.95 -18.04
CA ALA A 8 -15.98 -22.92 -19.03
C ALA A 8 -16.40 -23.54 -20.38
N GLN A 9 -17.59 -23.18 -20.87
CA GLN A 9 -18.10 -23.58 -22.18
C GLN A 9 -18.29 -22.39 -23.14
N GLU A 10 -18.31 -21.17 -22.59
CA GLU A 10 -18.50 -19.91 -23.29
C GLU A 10 -17.36 -18.94 -22.93
N PRO A 11 -17.15 -17.85 -23.68
CA PRO A 11 -16.21 -16.79 -23.30
C PRO A 11 -16.52 -16.24 -21.90
N MET A 12 -15.47 -16.06 -21.09
CA MET A 12 -15.61 -15.55 -19.72
C MET A 12 -14.50 -14.55 -19.39
N TRP A 13 -14.82 -13.59 -18.53
CA TRP A 13 -13.86 -12.71 -17.88
C TRP A 13 -13.67 -13.16 -16.43
N LEU A 14 -12.45 -13.55 -16.07
CA LEU A 14 -12.12 -14.02 -14.72
C LEU A 14 -11.04 -13.12 -14.11
N VAL A 15 -11.28 -12.69 -12.87
CA VAL A 15 -10.33 -11.88 -12.09
C VAL A 15 -9.99 -12.61 -10.81
N GLY A 16 -8.70 -12.65 -10.48
CA GLY A 16 -8.18 -13.17 -9.22
C GLY A 16 -7.20 -12.19 -8.62
N TYR A 17 -7.14 -12.16 -7.29
CA TYR A 17 -6.18 -11.36 -6.53
C TYR A 17 -5.33 -12.28 -5.66
N PHE A 18 -4.04 -11.96 -5.54
CA PHE A 18 -3.09 -12.70 -4.73
C PHE A 18 -2.20 -11.72 -3.96
N GLY A 19 -2.39 -11.64 -2.64
CA GLY A 19 -1.71 -10.64 -1.78
C GLY A 19 -0.62 -11.21 -0.87
N ALA A 20 -0.22 -12.47 -1.03
CA ALA A 20 0.72 -13.10 -0.09
C ALA A 20 2.10 -12.42 -0.10
N PHE A 21 2.63 -12.16 -1.30
CA PHE A 21 3.93 -11.51 -1.47
C PHE A 21 3.96 -10.09 -0.89
N ASP A 22 2.89 -9.33 -1.08
CA ASP A 22 2.74 -8.00 -0.50
C ASP A 22 2.79 -8.05 1.04
N ALA A 23 2.06 -8.97 1.66
CA ALA A 23 2.05 -9.16 3.10
C ALA A 23 3.44 -9.54 3.66
N VAL A 24 4.17 -10.43 2.98
CA VAL A 24 5.53 -10.83 3.40
C VAL A 24 6.49 -9.64 3.32
N CYS A 25 6.39 -8.84 2.26
CA CYS A 25 7.24 -7.67 2.12
C CYS A 25 6.88 -6.55 3.11
N HIS A 26 5.62 -6.43 3.55
CA HIS A 26 5.25 -5.53 4.65
C HIS A 26 5.90 -5.91 5.99
N VAL A 27 6.08 -7.20 6.25
CA VAL A 27 6.67 -7.68 7.52
C VAL A 27 8.20 -7.61 7.48
N HIS A 28 8.82 -8.00 6.37
CA HIS A 28 10.27 -8.16 6.29
C HIS A 28 10.99 -7.03 5.55
N GLY A 29 10.32 -6.39 4.60
CA GLY A 29 10.91 -5.46 3.63
C GLY A 29 11.17 -6.14 2.28
N PRO A 30 10.94 -5.44 1.15
CA PRO A 30 10.96 -6.04 -0.19
C PRO A 30 12.32 -6.59 -0.63
N ARG A 31 13.42 -6.25 0.04
CA ARG A 31 14.79 -6.70 -0.31
C ARG A 31 15.31 -7.80 0.60
N ARG A 32 14.49 -8.38 1.48
CA ARG A 32 14.91 -9.46 2.38
C ARG A 32 14.84 -10.84 1.74
N LEU A 33 15.58 -11.78 2.31
CA LEU A 33 15.60 -13.18 1.87
C LEU A 33 14.23 -13.84 1.98
N GLN A 34 13.45 -13.51 3.01
CA GLN A 34 12.08 -13.99 3.20
C GLN A 34 11.18 -13.55 2.04
N SER A 35 11.22 -12.27 1.68
CA SER A 35 10.49 -11.71 0.54
C SER A 35 10.94 -12.34 -0.77
N ARG A 36 12.25 -12.52 -0.98
CA ARG A 36 12.74 -13.19 -2.19
C ARG A 36 12.23 -14.63 -2.33
N ALA A 37 12.26 -15.38 -1.24
CA ALA A 37 11.76 -16.76 -1.21
C ALA A 37 10.25 -16.81 -1.47
N ASP A 38 9.47 -15.87 -0.92
CA ASP A 38 8.03 -15.81 -1.15
C ASP A 38 7.69 -15.40 -2.59
N LEU A 39 8.46 -14.49 -3.20
CA LEU A 39 8.34 -14.16 -4.62
C LEU A 39 8.56 -15.39 -5.50
N GLU A 40 9.67 -16.11 -5.27
CA GLU A 40 10.00 -17.34 -6.00
C GLU A 40 8.86 -18.38 -5.85
N ALA A 41 8.38 -18.62 -4.62
CA ALA A 41 7.27 -19.54 -4.36
C ALA A 41 5.96 -19.10 -5.03
N THR A 42 5.66 -17.79 -5.03
CA THR A 42 4.47 -17.22 -5.67
C THR A 42 4.51 -17.44 -7.18
N LEU A 43 5.65 -17.15 -7.81
CA LEU A 43 5.84 -17.34 -9.24
C LEU A 43 5.75 -18.81 -9.62
N ASP A 44 6.35 -19.72 -8.83
CA ASP A 44 6.23 -21.17 -9.01
C ASP A 44 4.77 -21.64 -8.96
N VAL A 45 3.97 -21.13 -8.00
CA VAL A 45 2.55 -21.48 -7.89
C VAL A 45 1.77 -21.00 -9.10
N ILE A 46 2.02 -19.76 -9.57
CA ILE A 46 1.40 -19.20 -10.77
C ILE A 46 1.78 -20.05 -11.99
N GLU A 47 3.06 -20.33 -12.20
CA GLU A 47 3.53 -21.12 -13.33
C GLU A 47 2.88 -22.51 -13.36
N ARG A 48 2.90 -23.22 -12.23
CA ARG A 48 2.28 -24.56 -12.13
C ARG A 48 0.78 -24.51 -12.42
N TRP A 49 0.09 -23.46 -11.96
CA TRP A 49 -1.32 -23.28 -12.25
C TRP A 49 -1.58 -23.04 -13.74
N LEU A 50 -0.77 -22.19 -14.38
CA LEU A 50 -0.86 -21.92 -15.83
C LEU A 50 -0.62 -23.18 -16.66
N GLN A 51 0.46 -23.92 -16.37
CA GLN A 51 0.79 -25.17 -17.05
C GLN A 51 -0.32 -26.21 -16.91
N ARG A 52 -0.88 -26.36 -15.70
CA ARG A 52 -1.88 -27.40 -15.41
C ARG A 52 -3.26 -27.08 -15.97
N ASP A 53 -3.73 -25.85 -15.81
CA ASP A 53 -5.15 -25.51 -15.99
C ASP A 53 -5.43 -24.60 -17.19
N ILE A 54 -4.42 -23.92 -17.75
CA ILE A 54 -4.60 -22.93 -18.84
C ILE A 54 -3.96 -23.40 -20.16
N LEU A 55 -2.68 -23.82 -20.11
CA LEU A 55 -1.89 -24.09 -21.30
C LEU A 55 -2.53 -25.18 -22.18
N GLY A 56 -2.71 -24.89 -23.46
CA GLY A 56 -3.31 -25.80 -24.43
C GLY A 56 -4.82 -26.04 -24.27
N ARG A 57 -5.46 -25.48 -23.24
CA ARG A 57 -6.89 -25.68 -22.97
C ARG A 57 -7.79 -24.72 -23.74
N PHE A 58 -7.32 -23.51 -24.00
CA PHE A 58 -8.07 -22.45 -24.67
C PHE A 58 -7.34 -22.05 -25.95
N LYS A 59 -8.07 -21.92 -27.06
CA LYS A 59 -7.52 -21.47 -28.34
C LYS A 59 -7.29 -19.96 -28.36
N ASP A 60 -8.23 -19.21 -27.81
CA ASP A 60 -8.22 -17.74 -27.75
C ASP A 60 -8.35 -17.29 -26.30
N ALA A 61 -7.23 -17.04 -25.65
CA ALA A 61 -7.18 -16.55 -24.27
C ALA A 61 -6.12 -15.47 -24.11
N LEU A 62 -6.50 -14.38 -23.43
CA LEU A 62 -5.58 -13.36 -22.94
C LEU A 62 -5.38 -13.57 -21.44
N LEU A 63 -4.12 -13.76 -21.03
CA LEU A 63 -3.73 -13.73 -19.63
C LEU A 63 -3.06 -12.40 -19.31
N MET A 64 -3.53 -11.74 -18.27
CA MET A 64 -2.90 -10.54 -17.72
C MET A 64 -2.48 -10.82 -16.28
N ILE A 65 -1.20 -10.60 -15.97
CA ILE A 65 -0.67 -10.60 -14.62
C ILE A 65 -0.14 -9.19 -14.38
N ILE A 66 -0.78 -8.48 -13.46
CA ILE A 66 -0.48 -7.08 -13.15
C ILE A 66 -0.36 -6.93 -11.64
N ALA A 67 0.41 -5.93 -11.22
CA ALA A 67 0.45 -5.45 -9.85
C ALA A 67 -0.21 -4.06 -9.81
N ASP A 68 -0.89 -3.78 -8.71
CA ASP A 68 -1.43 -2.46 -8.37
C ASP A 68 -0.32 -1.49 -7.97
N HIS A 69 0.70 -1.97 -7.25
CA HIS A 69 1.86 -1.17 -6.85
C HIS A 69 3.12 -1.99 -6.60
N GLY A 70 4.24 -1.28 -6.42
CA GLY A 70 5.48 -1.84 -5.87
C GLY A 70 5.59 -1.63 -4.36
N GLN A 71 6.78 -1.85 -3.82
CA GLN A 71 7.12 -1.54 -2.43
C GLN A 71 8.48 -0.86 -2.32
N VAL A 72 8.72 -0.19 -1.20
CA VAL A 72 10.00 0.45 -0.88
C VAL A 72 10.41 0.07 0.54
N GLU A 73 11.71 -0.01 0.79
CA GLU A 73 12.22 -0.17 2.15
C GLU A 73 11.92 1.09 2.98
N THR A 74 11.49 0.88 4.22
CA THR A 74 11.25 1.95 5.20
C THR A 74 11.98 1.59 6.49
N ASP A 75 12.67 2.55 7.11
CA ASP A 75 13.32 2.35 8.41
C ASP A 75 12.62 3.19 9.48
N PRO A 76 11.94 2.57 10.46
CA PRO A 76 11.29 3.28 11.57
C PRO A 76 12.21 4.23 12.33
N ARG A 77 13.54 3.98 12.32
CA ARG A 77 14.52 4.83 13.01
C ARG A 77 14.77 6.16 12.28
N THR A 78 14.45 6.24 10.99
CA THR A 78 14.59 7.46 10.19
C THR A 78 13.24 8.10 9.84
N THR A 79 12.13 7.50 10.29
CA THR A 79 10.78 8.03 10.09
C THR A 79 10.57 9.33 10.83
N LEU A 80 9.94 10.30 10.17
CA LEU A 80 9.45 11.51 10.80
C LEU A 80 8.11 11.22 11.50
N TYR A 81 8.12 11.16 12.84
CA TYR A 81 6.91 11.09 13.65
C TYR A 81 6.45 12.51 13.99
N LEU A 82 5.42 13.00 13.28
CA LEU A 82 4.93 14.37 13.43
C LEU A 82 4.57 14.71 14.88
N ASP A 83 3.88 13.82 15.58
CA ASP A 83 3.43 14.00 16.96
C ASP A 83 4.56 14.06 18.00
N GLN A 84 5.76 13.63 17.62
CA GLN A 84 6.96 13.63 18.46
C GLN A 84 7.95 14.76 18.05
N THR A 85 7.65 15.49 16.99
CA THR A 85 8.58 16.48 16.43
C THR A 85 8.35 17.86 17.05
N PRO A 86 9.41 18.61 17.43
CA PRO A 86 9.26 19.98 17.91
C PRO A 86 8.51 20.86 16.91
N GLY A 87 7.55 21.65 17.39
CA GLY A 87 6.67 22.46 16.54
C GLY A 87 5.28 21.86 16.38
N PHE A 88 5.10 20.55 16.62
CA PHE A 88 3.79 19.91 16.51
C PHE A 88 2.76 20.46 17.50
N GLU A 89 3.20 20.96 18.66
CA GLU A 89 2.34 21.65 19.62
C GLU A 89 1.63 22.88 19.03
N LYS A 90 2.20 23.51 18.00
CA LYS A 90 1.59 24.62 17.27
C LYS A 90 0.64 24.17 16.16
N VAL A 91 0.90 22.99 15.58
CA VAL A 91 0.03 22.38 14.56
C VAL A 91 -1.22 21.79 15.19
N ARG A 92 -1.08 21.15 16.36
CA ARG A 92 -2.16 20.41 17.04
C ARG A 92 -3.48 21.17 17.18
N PRO A 93 -3.52 22.47 17.56
CA PRO A 93 -4.77 23.22 17.67
C PRO A 93 -5.47 23.47 16.33
N LEU A 94 -4.74 23.39 15.22
CA LEU A 94 -5.26 23.60 13.86
C LEU A 94 -5.96 22.35 13.30
N LEU A 95 -5.80 21.21 13.98
CA LEU A 95 -6.36 19.93 13.55
C LEU A 95 -7.73 19.68 14.15
N ARG A 96 -8.63 19.16 13.31
CA ARG A 96 -9.97 18.75 13.69
C ARG A 96 -9.92 17.67 14.76
N THR A 97 -10.84 17.78 15.71
CA THR A 97 -11.02 16.77 16.75
C THR A 97 -12.35 16.05 16.65
N ASN A 98 -12.43 14.85 17.21
CA ASN A 98 -13.69 14.16 17.46
C ASN A 98 -14.44 14.78 18.66
N ARG A 99 -15.61 14.24 19.00
CA ARG A 99 -16.44 14.73 20.13
C ARG A 99 -15.79 14.59 21.51
N ARG A 100 -14.72 13.80 21.64
CA ARG A 100 -13.93 13.65 22.88
C ARG A 100 -12.73 14.60 22.95
N GLY A 101 -12.55 15.47 21.95
CA GLY A 101 -11.40 16.37 21.86
C GLY A 101 -10.11 15.69 21.42
N GLU A 102 -10.17 14.45 20.91
CA GLU A 102 -9.01 13.76 20.33
C GLU A 102 -8.86 14.17 18.88
N ILE A 103 -7.62 14.37 18.40
CA ILE A 103 -7.35 14.66 16.98
C ILE A 103 -7.96 13.55 16.12
N LEU A 104 -8.62 13.92 15.02
CA LEU A 104 -9.11 12.94 14.05
C LEU A 104 -7.92 12.13 13.54
N ALA A 105 -8.06 10.80 13.57
CA ALA A 105 -6.99 9.90 13.17
C ALA A 105 -6.51 10.24 11.75
N PRO A 106 -5.19 10.38 11.55
CA PRO A 106 -4.64 10.61 10.22
C PRO A 106 -4.89 9.40 9.32
N ALA A 107 -4.90 9.64 8.01
CA ALA A 107 -5.02 8.60 6.99
C ALA A 107 -3.71 8.45 6.21
N GLY A 108 -3.64 7.43 5.36
CA GLY A 108 -2.49 7.15 4.49
C GLY A 108 -1.38 6.37 5.19
N SER A 109 -0.14 6.57 4.72
CA SER A 109 1.04 5.84 5.20
C SER A 109 2.17 6.79 5.60
N CYS A 110 3.32 6.24 5.99
CA CYS A 110 4.52 7.02 6.30
C CYS A 110 5.09 7.82 5.10
N ARG A 111 4.63 7.54 3.87
CA ARG A 111 5.08 8.25 2.64
C ARG A 111 4.08 9.28 2.15
N ASP A 112 2.81 9.08 2.45
CA ASP A 112 1.67 9.88 2.04
C ASP A 112 0.73 10.02 3.23
N PHE A 113 1.01 10.99 4.09
CA PHE A 113 0.36 11.15 5.38
C PHE A 113 -0.69 12.26 5.33
N PHE A 114 -1.94 11.92 5.60
CA PHE A 114 -3.06 12.85 5.51
C PHE A 114 -3.57 13.22 6.90
N ILE A 115 -3.66 14.51 7.17
CA ILE A 115 -4.23 15.04 8.42
C ILE A 115 -5.48 15.88 8.11
N HIS A 116 -6.31 16.07 9.12
CA HIS A 116 -7.57 16.79 8.98
C HIS A 116 -7.48 18.14 9.68
N ALA A 117 -7.07 19.20 8.99
CA ALA A 117 -7.12 20.57 9.52
C ALA A 117 -8.52 21.16 9.43
N TYR A 118 -8.81 22.16 10.26
CA TYR A 118 -9.97 23.04 10.07
C TYR A 118 -9.75 23.88 8.81
N GLU A 119 -10.84 24.17 8.08
CA GLU A 119 -10.75 24.83 6.77
C GLU A 119 -10.15 26.23 6.88
N GLU A 120 -10.51 26.96 7.94
CA GLU A 120 -9.98 28.27 8.28
C GLU A 120 -8.49 28.29 8.67
N HIS A 121 -7.89 27.12 8.92
CA HIS A 121 -6.50 26.99 9.36
C HIS A 121 -5.62 26.26 8.33
N LEU A 122 -6.11 26.01 7.10
CA LEU A 122 -5.36 25.25 6.10
C LEU A 122 -4.00 25.89 5.76
N ASP A 123 -3.96 27.20 5.48
CA ASP A 123 -2.73 27.90 5.12
C ASP A 123 -1.70 27.88 6.26
N GLU A 124 -2.14 28.15 7.49
CA GLU A 124 -1.29 28.13 8.68
C GLU A 124 -0.76 26.72 8.97
N ALA A 125 -1.61 25.70 8.85
CA ALA A 125 -1.23 24.31 9.03
C ALA A 125 -0.19 23.89 7.97
N GLN A 126 -0.42 24.24 6.70
CA GLN A 126 0.52 23.95 5.62
C GLN A 126 1.88 24.62 5.86
N GLU A 127 1.91 25.89 6.25
CA GLU A 127 3.16 26.62 6.51
C GLU A 127 3.95 26.00 7.66
N LEU A 128 3.29 25.68 8.78
CA LEU A 128 3.95 25.06 9.94
C LEU A 128 4.45 23.66 9.62
N LEU A 129 3.65 22.85 8.93
CA LEU A 129 4.04 21.50 8.53
C LEU A 129 5.18 21.52 7.51
N SER A 130 5.17 22.44 6.55
CA SER A 130 6.26 22.61 5.58
C SER A 130 7.59 22.87 6.30
N ARG A 131 7.58 23.66 7.37
CA ARG A 131 8.77 23.89 8.22
C ARG A 131 9.19 22.65 8.99
N ILE A 132 8.24 21.89 9.54
CA ILE A 132 8.50 20.65 10.30
C ILE A 132 9.05 19.53 9.41
N VAL A 133 8.48 19.38 8.22
CA VAL A 133 8.88 18.39 7.22
C VAL A 133 10.24 18.76 6.63
N GLY A 134 10.42 20.04 6.27
CA GLY A 134 11.67 20.57 5.74
C GLY A 134 12.10 19.81 4.48
N GLU A 135 13.39 19.48 4.37
CA GLU A 135 13.95 18.77 3.20
C GLU A 135 13.51 17.30 3.08
N ARG A 136 12.74 16.76 4.05
CA ARG A 136 12.31 15.35 4.04
C ARG A 136 11.06 15.07 3.22
N GLY A 137 10.37 16.09 2.74
CA GLY A 137 9.13 15.94 1.97
C GLY A 137 8.45 17.26 1.65
N GLU A 138 7.24 17.16 1.13
CA GLU A 138 6.39 18.29 0.72
C GLU A 138 5.03 18.19 1.42
N VAL A 139 4.37 19.34 1.61
CA VAL A 139 3.07 19.46 2.29
C VAL A 139 2.09 20.25 1.43
#